data_AF-A0A9Q2IXU1-F1
#
_entry.id   AF-A0A9Q2IXU1-F1
#
_cell.length_a   1.000
_cell.length_b   1.000
_cell.length_c   1.000
_cell.angle_alpha   90.00
_cell.angle_beta   90.00
_cell.angle_gamma   90.00
#
_symmetry.space_group_name_H-M   'P 1'
#
loop_
_entity.id
_entity.type
_entity.pdbx_description
1 polymer ?
#
loop_
_entity_poly.entity_id
_entity_poly.type
_entity_poly.pdbx_seq_one_letter_code
_entity_poly.pdbx_strand_id
1 'polypeptide(L)'
;MQIPVHKTSVMQALQSAVARGYVWHVSGVVAAEKFLALEEKFAERYDTGLSRWQRCRQRRQGATGVRFFAYPEQGTTRFLWWLLFTEGENAAFQQEHGRRKVSERKGRLCWGTEFELVQLPTPNGKVSWSWRMTRERVQAWQEEIQAAIRTTRDDDAIKAVMARLVRLPGFKGVRQQVFELHRFAKDDWGRIRRKAKSWEPPARPGYVRFRSDETIPAAQVVQRLLMGKASFGKEPAISAPNPSEGETMAVVKAGREPGLSIPRGRDACRVLLIREVEQIRTFITERWSYESIRLWFLDRYGEAFDIPLPAFRERVRRALQVKAAPVLKEVSRATIQPVPVVEQAKEKESEPVKEHRLSWEERRTGRFPGSGTNVVHRKKPNRDELY
;
A
#
# COMPACT_ATOMS: atom_id res chain seq x y z
N MET A 1 0.17 -4.58 -7.28
CA MET A 1 -0.06 -4.15 -5.88
C MET A 1 -0.67 -5.32 -5.11
N GLN A 2 -0.70 -5.26 -3.78
CA GLN A 2 -1.35 -6.28 -2.95
C GLN A 2 -2.75 -5.80 -2.53
N ILE A 3 -3.77 -6.63 -2.74
CA ILE A 3 -5.17 -6.33 -2.40
C ILE A 3 -5.60 -7.22 -1.23
N PRO A 4 -5.95 -6.65 -0.06
CA PRO A 4 -6.54 -7.40 1.04
C PRO A 4 -7.80 -8.14 0.62
N VAL A 5 -7.95 -9.39 1.06
CA VAL A 5 -9.12 -10.23 0.74
C VAL A 5 -10.43 -9.63 1.27
N HIS A 6 -10.37 -8.94 2.41
CA HIS A 6 -11.55 -8.35 3.04
C HIS A 6 -11.68 -6.85 2.75
N LYS A 7 -12.87 -6.44 2.26
CA LYS A 7 -13.26 -5.02 2.06
C LYS A 7 -12.97 -4.15 3.28
N THR A 8 -13.29 -4.63 4.49
CA THR A 8 -13.09 -3.89 5.75
C THR A 8 -11.65 -3.48 5.98
N SER A 9 -10.70 -4.25 5.47
CA SER A 9 -9.26 -4.05 5.63
C SER A 9 -8.76 -2.91 4.75
N VAL A 10 -9.27 -2.83 3.52
CA VAL A 10 -9.02 -1.69 2.63
C VAL A 10 -9.68 -0.43 3.20
N MET A 11 -10.92 -0.52 3.67
CA MET A 11 -11.60 0.59 4.35
C MET A 11 -10.81 1.09 5.56
N GLN A 12 -10.28 0.19 6.40
CA GLN A 12 -9.40 0.56 7.52
C GLN A 12 -8.11 1.21 7.02
N ALA A 13 -7.46 0.65 6.01
CA ALA A 13 -6.21 1.18 5.48
C ALA A 13 -6.38 2.58 4.86
N LEU A 14 -7.51 2.84 4.21
CA LEU A 14 -7.94 4.17 3.73
C LEU A 14 -8.15 5.13 4.91
N GLN A 15 -8.94 4.73 5.92
CA GLN A 15 -9.18 5.53 7.12
C GLN A 15 -7.86 5.88 7.84
N SER A 16 -6.95 4.91 8.00
CA SER A 16 -5.64 5.12 8.59
C SER A 16 -4.73 6.00 7.73
N ALA A 17 -4.85 5.94 6.39
CA ALA A 17 -4.12 6.86 5.51
C ALA A 17 -4.59 8.30 5.73
N VAL A 18 -5.91 8.54 5.70
CA VAL A 18 -6.47 9.87 5.93
C VAL A 18 -6.08 10.42 7.31
N ALA A 19 -6.16 9.59 8.36
CA ALA A 19 -5.72 9.96 9.71
C ALA A 19 -4.22 10.32 9.81
N ARG A 20 -3.38 9.82 8.89
CA ARG A 20 -1.94 10.11 8.81
C ARG A 20 -1.60 11.31 7.90
N GLY A 21 -2.60 12.07 7.46
CA GLY A 21 -2.42 13.30 6.69
C GLY A 21 -2.63 13.18 5.19
N TYR A 22 -3.14 12.05 4.70
CA TYR A 22 -3.55 11.93 3.29
C TYR A 22 -4.94 12.54 3.09
N VAL A 23 -5.01 13.87 3.00
CA VAL A 23 -6.26 14.64 3.07
C VAL A 23 -6.90 14.94 1.72
N TRP A 24 -6.18 14.75 0.62
CA TRP A 24 -6.68 14.92 -0.75
C TRP A 24 -6.87 13.57 -1.41
N HIS A 25 -7.90 13.43 -2.24
CA HIS A 25 -8.12 12.21 -2.99
C HIS A 25 -8.74 12.44 -4.37
N VAL A 26 -8.52 11.45 -5.23
CA VAL A 26 -9.25 11.19 -6.46
C VAL A 26 -9.70 9.74 -6.42
N SER A 27 -10.92 9.45 -6.89
CA SER A 27 -11.45 8.10 -6.89
C SER A 27 -12.29 7.85 -8.13
N GLY A 28 -12.47 6.58 -8.46
CA GLY A 28 -13.26 6.19 -9.62
C GLY A 28 -13.47 4.69 -9.71
N VAL A 29 -14.00 4.28 -10.86
CA VAL A 29 -14.24 2.88 -11.21
C VAL A 29 -13.47 2.57 -12.48
N VAL A 30 -12.88 1.37 -12.56
CA VAL A 30 -12.17 0.90 -13.76
C VAL A 30 -12.52 -0.55 -14.04
N ALA A 31 -12.60 -0.92 -15.33
CA ALA A 31 -12.78 -2.32 -15.73
C ALA A 31 -11.54 -3.15 -15.40
N ALA A 32 -11.72 -4.44 -15.09
CA ALA A 32 -10.62 -5.35 -14.74
C ALA A 32 -9.53 -5.40 -15.82
N GLU A 33 -9.90 -5.37 -17.10
CA GLU A 33 -9.00 -5.36 -18.26
C GLU A 33 -8.02 -4.19 -18.25
N LYS A 34 -8.47 -3.02 -17.78
CA LYS A 34 -7.68 -1.78 -17.75
C LYS A 34 -6.99 -1.55 -16.41
N PHE A 35 -7.26 -2.40 -15.42
CA PHE A 35 -6.80 -2.18 -14.05
C PHE A 35 -5.27 -2.22 -13.94
N LEU A 36 -4.62 -3.20 -14.57
CA LEU A 36 -3.16 -3.34 -14.49
C LEU A 36 -2.43 -2.19 -15.20
N ALA A 37 -2.94 -1.72 -16.33
CA ALA A 37 -2.43 -0.54 -17.01
C ALA A 37 -2.60 0.73 -16.16
N LEU A 38 -3.73 0.85 -15.44
CA LEU A 38 -3.95 1.95 -14.49
C LEU A 38 -2.96 1.89 -13.33
N GLU A 39 -2.72 0.69 -12.78
CA GLU A 39 -1.75 0.48 -11.71
C GLU A 39 -0.35 0.90 -12.15
N GLU A 40 0.09 0.48 -13.35
CA GLU A 40 1.39 0.82 -13.91
C GLU A 40 1.53 2.33 -14.14
N LYS A 41 0.51 2.97 -14.74
CA LYS A 41 0.46 4.42 -14.93
C LYS A 41 0.67 5.16 -13.60
N PHE A 42 -0.01 4.72 -12.53
CA PHE A 42 0.11 5.35 -11.22
C PHE A 42 1.41 5.01 -10.49
N ALA A 43 2.02 3.86 -10.77
CA ALA A 43 3.32 3.51 -10.24
C ALA A 43 4.42 4.37 -10.88
N GLU A 44 4.38 4.56 -12.20
CA GLU A 44 5.34 5.35 -12.96
C GLU A 44 5.23 6.86 -12.66
N ARG A 45 4.01 7.40 -12.65
CA ARG A 45 3.83 8.85 -12.52
C ARG A 45 3.92 9.34 -11.07
N TYR A 46 3.47 8.53 -10.12
CA TYR A 46 3.18 8.98 -8.74
C TYR A 46 3.92 8.20 -7.67
N ASP A 47 4.89 7.35 -8.05
CA ASP A 47 5.70 6.56 -7.13
C ASP A 47 4.86 5.75 -6.12
N THR A 48 3.69 5.27 -6.54
CA THR A 48 2.76 4.54 -5.65
C THR A 48 3.32 3.20 -5.15
N GLY A 49 4.37 2.69 -5.81
CA GLY A 49 5.11 1.49 -5.43
C GLY A 49 6.10 1.68 -4.27
N LEU A 50 6.27 2.89 -3.72
CA LEU A 50 7.23 3.15 -2.65
C LEU A 50 6.88 2.44 -1.33
N SER A 51 7.92 1.87 -0.71
CA SER A 51 7.84 1.31 0.64
C SER A 51 7.42 2.36 1.68
N ARG A 52 6.94 1.90 2.84
CA ARG A 52 6.60 2.77 3.99
C ARG A 52 7.74 3.71 4.36
N TRP A 53 8.97 3.20 4.40
CA TRP A 53 10.16 3.96 4.79
C TRP A 53 10.55 5.02 3.76
N GLN A 54 10.48 4.67 2.46
CA GLN A 54 10.72 5.64 1.39
C GLN A 54 9.69 6.77 1.42
N ARG A 55 8.41 6.46 1.59
CA ARG A 55 7.35 7.48 1.74
C ARG A 55 7.53 8.34 2.99
N CYS A 56 8.01 7.76 4.10
CA CYS A 56 8.33 8.54 5.29
C CYS A 56 9.48 9.53 5.02
N ARG A 57 10.54 9.06 4.34
CA ARG A 57 11.69 9.89 3.96
C ARG A 57 11.29 11.03 3.02
N GLN A 58 10.52 10.74 1.96
CA GLN A 58 10.03 11.76 1.03
C GLN A 58 9.17 12.82 1.74
N ARG A 59 8.26 12.41 2.63
CA ARG A 59 7.46 13.37 3.41
C ARG A 59 8.31 14.25 4.32
N ARG A 60 9.37 13.72 4.94
CA ARG A 60 10.32 14.53 5.73
C ARG A 60 11.09 15.54 4.88
N GLN A 61 11.19 15.30 3.57
CA GLN A 61 11.81 16.20 2.60
C GLN A 61 10.79 17.16 1.95
N GLY A 62 9.54 17.20 2.44
CA GLY A 62 8.49 18.11 1.93
C GLY A 62 7.74 17.62 0.69
N ALA A 63 8.10 16.46 0.15
CA ALA A 63 7.44 15.92 -1.05
C ALA A 63 6.06 15.33 -0.72
N THR A 64 5.10 15.48 -1.64
CA THR A 64 3.77 14.86 -1.50
C THR A 64 3.88 13.35 -1.53
N GLY A 65 3.43 12.71 -0.47
CA GLY A 65 3.24 11.26 -0.45
C GLY A 65 1.96 10.88 -1.17
N VAL A 66 2.03 9.85 -2.03
CA VAL A 66 0.86 9.28 -2.72
C VAL A 66 0.59 7.86 -2.23
N ARG A 67 -0.68 7.46 -2.16
CA ARG A 67 -1.11 6.08 -1.90
C ARG A 67 -2.22 5.68 -2.86
N PHE A 68 -2.02 4.55 -3.50
CA PHE A 68 -3.03 3.91 -4.34
C PHE A 68 -3.70 2.75 -3.60
N PHE A 69 -5.02 2.70 -3.69
CA PHE A 69 -5.85 1.62 -3.17
C PHE A 69 -6.84 1.19 -4.26
N ALA A 70 -7.18 -0.09 -4.27
CA ALA A 70 -8.21 -0.62 -5.13
C ALA A 70 -8.86 -1.84 -4.49
N TYR A 71 -10.11 -2.10 -4.87
CA TYR A 71 -10.83 -3.29 -4.45
C TYR A 71 -11.88 -3.69 -5.51
N PRO A 72 -12.04 -4.98 -5.82
CA PRO A 72 -13.03 -5.44 -6.78
C PRO A 72 -14.45 -5.24 -6.25
N GLU A 73 -15.33 -4.71 -7.09
CA GLU A 73 -16.73 -4.58 -6.77
C GLU A 73 -17.44 -5.95 -6.82
N GLN A 74 -18.30 -6.23 -5.84
CA GLN A 74 -18.92 -7.55 -5.73
C GLN A 74 -19.88 -7.80 -6.89
N GLY A 75 -19.74 -8.97 -7.53
CA GLY A 75 -20.62 -9.39 -8.62
C GLY A 75 -20.37 -8.66 -9.95
N THR A 76 -19.31 -7.86 -10.06
CA THR A 76 -18.96 -7.16 -11.31
C THR A 76 -17.50 -7.41 -11.71
N THR A 77 -17.14 -7.07 -12.95
CA THR A 77 -15.77 -7.13 -13.47
C THR A 77 -15.06 -5.77 -13.35
N ARG A 78 -15.39 -5.02 -12.29
CA ARG A 78 -14.91 -3.65 -12.08
C ARG A 78 -14.18 -3.53 -10.74
N PHE A 79 -13.26 -2.56 -10.68
CA PHE A 79 -12.56 -2.17 -9.47
C PHE A 79 -12.98 -0.76 -9.07
N LEU A 80 -13.29 -0.59 -7.79
CA LEU A 80 -13.26 0.70 -7.14
C LEU A 80 -11.80 1.04 -6.86
N TRP A 81 -11.40 2.28 -7.13
CA TRP A 81 -10.03 2.73 -6.88
C TRP A 81 -9.98 4.11 -6.24
N TRP A 82 -8.93 4.34 -5.45
CA TRP A 82 -8.68 5.58 -4.73
C TRP A 82 -7.20 5.93 -4.75
N LEU A 83 -6.91 7.16 -5.15
CA LEU A 83 -5.59 7.76 -5.09
C LEU A 83 -5.61 8.87 -4.04
N LEU A 84 -4.79 8.72 -3.01
CA LEU A 84 -4.74 9.60 -1.85
C LEU A 84 -3.41 10.34 -1.81
N PHE A 85 -3.45 11.63 -1.49
CA PHE A 85 -2.30 12.53 -1.45
C PHE A 85 -2.19 13.23 -0.11
N THR A 86 -0.96 13.41 0.37
CA THR A 86 -0.69 14.36 1.45
C THR A 86 -0.69 15.79 0.94
N GLU A 87 -0.58 16.76 1.86
CA GLU A 87 -0.11 18.08 1.48
C GLU A 87 1.38 18.02 1.12
N GLY A 88 1.86 18.95 0.29
CA GLY A 88 3.23 19.04 -0.19
C GLY A 88 3.32 19.34 -1.69
N GLU A 89 4.55 19.54 -2.17
CA GLU A 89 4.83 19.70 -3.60
C GLU A 89 5.09 18.35 -4.26
N ASN A 90 4.36 18.07 -5.34
CA ASN A 90 4.63 16.97 -6.24
C ASN A 90 3.98 17.28 -7.59
N ALA A 91 4.69 17.01 -8.69
CA ALA A 91 4.15 17.10 -10.04
C ALA A 91 2.85 16.28 -10.18
N ALA A 92 2.76 15.14 -9.48
CA ALA A 92 1.57 14.32 -9.33
C ALA A 92 0.35 15.09 -8.84
N PHE A 93 0.57 15.88 -7.78
CA PHE A 93 -0.46 16.68 -7.15
C PHE A 93 -0.93 17.79 -8.07
N GLN A 94 -0.12 18.28 -9.01
CA GLN A 94 -0.55 19.31 -9.95
C GLN A 94 -1.29 18.72 -11.16
N GLN A 95 -0.84 17.56 -11.66
CA GLN A 95 -1.35 16.93 -12.89
C GLN A 95 -2.77 16.33 -12.79
N GLU A 96 -3.22 15.89 -11.60
CA GLU A 96 -4.49 15.15 -11.49
C GLU A 96 -5.70 16.06 -11.24
N HIS A 97 -6.47 16.43 -12.26
CA HIS A 97 -7.65 17.28 -12.08
C HIS A 97 -8.75 16.62 -11.24
N GLY A 98 -9.58 17.44 -10.56
CA GLY A 98 -10.75 16.95 -9.81
C GLY A 98 -10.47 16.40 -8.40
N ARG A 99 -9.30 16.72 -7.83
CA ARG A 99 -8.93 16.43 -6.43
C ARG A 99 -9.94 17.04 -5.46
N ARG A 100 -10.33 16.26 -4.45
CA ARG A 100 -11.26 16.70 -3.40
C ARG A 100 -10.63 16.53 -2.03
N LYS A 101 -10.95 17.43 -1.11
CA LYS A 101 -10.52 17.29 0.28
C LYS A 101 -11.47 16.37 1.03
N VAL A 102 -10.95 15.38 1.74
CA VAL A 102 -11.76 14.36 2.44
C VAL A 102 -12.69 14.99 3.49
N SER A 103 -12.31 16.13 4.07
CA SER A 103 -13.12 16.86 5.06
C SER A 103 -14.31 17.62 4.45
N GLU A 104 -14.29 17.93 3.16
CA GLU A 104 -15.35 18.69 2.51
C GLU A 104 -16.60 17.84 2.29
N ARG A 105 -17.77 18.37 2.66
CA ARG A 105 -19.03 17.62 2.59
C ARG A 105 -19.34 17.07 1.19
N LYS A 106 -19.10 17.85 0.13
CA LYS A 106 -19.35 17.44 -1.27
C LYS A 106 -18.21 16.58 -1.85
N GLY A 107 -17.09 16.52 -1.15
CA GLY A 107 -15.84 15.91 -1.60
C GLY A 107 -15.39 14.72 -0.76
N ARG A 108 -16.28 14.11 0.03
CA ARG A 108 -15.92 13.01 0.93
C ARG A 108 -15.40 11.81 0.16
N LEU A 109 -14.49 11.10 0.82
CA LEU A 109 -14.02 9.81 0.34
C LEU A 109 -15.14 8.79 0.51
N CYS A 110 -15.59 8.19 -0.59
CA CYS A 110 -16.68 7.22 -0.60
C CYS A 110 -16.20 5.82 -0.97
N TRP A 111 -16.80 4.80 -0.35
CA TRP A 111 -16.76 3.44 -0.84
C TRP A 111 -17.98 3.18 -1.73
N GLY A 112 -17.80 3.29 -3.04
CA GLY A 112 -18.91 3.23 -3.99
C GLY A 112 -20.00 4.24 -3.61
N THR A 113 -21.25 3.79 -3.60
CA THR A 113 -22.42 4.58 -3.18
C THR A 113 -22.87 4.27 -1.75
N GLU A 114 -22.22 3.31 -1.07
CA GLU A 114 -22.72 2.73 0.17
C GLU A 114 -22.20 3.43 1.43
N PHE A 115 -20.93 3.81 1.44
CA PHE A 115 -20.27 4.36 2.62
C PHE A 115 -19.49 5.62 2.30
N GLU A 116 -19.43 6.54 3.25
CA GLU A 116 -18.62 7.75 3.20
C GLU A 116 -17.76 7.86 4.47
N LEU A 117 -16.55 8.40 4.32
CA LEU A 117 -15.64 8.66 5.42
C LEU A 117 -15.90 10.05 6.00
N VAL A 118 -16.11 10.11 7.31
CA VAL A 118 -16.39 11.38 8.02
C VAL A 118 -15.62 11.49 9.32
N GLN A 119 -15.46 12.72 9.81
CA GLN A 119 -15.01 12.97 11.17
C GLN A 119 -16.19 12.86 12.13
N LEU A 120 -16.04 12.04 13.18
CA LEU A 120 -17.00 11.90 14.26
C LEU A 120 -16.39 12.38 15.57
N PRO A 121 -17.16 13.07 16.43
CA PRO A 121 -16.71 13.41 17.76
C PRO A 121 -16.49 12.14 18.59
N THR A 122 -15.43 12.12 19.39
CA THR A 122 -15.17 11.09 20.40
C THR A 122 -15.65 11.58 21.77
N PRO A 123 -15.91 10.68 22.74
CA PRO A 123 -16.28 11.07 24.09
C PRO A 123 -15.28 12.05 24.74
N ASN A 124 -14.02 11.97 24.34
CA ASN A 124 -12.94 12.83 24.85
C ASN A 124 -12.85 14.18 24.10
N GLY A 125 -13.88 14.58 23.35
CA GLY A 125 -13.93 15.83 22.57
C GLY A 125 -13.08 15.86 21.29
N LYS A 126 -12.18 14.89 21.09
CA LYS A 126 -11.36 14.79 19.86
C LYS A 126 -12.20 14.30 18.68
N VAL A 127 -11.86 14.72 17.46
CA VAL A 127 -12.45 14.15 16.24
C VAL A 127 -11.67 12.92 15.78
N SER A 128 -12.38 11.91 15.26
CA SER A 128 -11.78 10.72 14.69
C SER A 128 -12.47 10.37 13.37
N TRP A 129 -11.67 9.96 12.37
CA TRP A 129 -12.20 9.49 11.10
C TRP A 129 -12.89 8.14 11.28
N SER A 130 -14.10 7.99 10.74
CA SER A 130 -14.84 6.74 10.72
C SER A 130 -15.71 6.67 9.48
N TRP A 131 -15.87 5.45 8.96
CA TRP A 131 -16.88 5.18 7.94
C TRP A 131 -18.28 5.23 8.54
N ARG A 132 -19.22 5.70 7.74
CA ARG A 132 -20.67 5.62 7.95
C ARG A 132 -21.34 5.32 6.61
N MET A 133 -22.57 4.85 6.63
CA MET A 133 -23.40 4.72 5.43
C MET A 133 -23.75 6.10 4.87
N THR A 134 -23.88 6.19 3.55
CA THR A 134 -24.44 7.37 2.87
C THR A 134 -25.90 7.60 3.28
N ARG A 135 -26.41 8.81 3.05
CA ARG A 135 -27.79 9.15 3.43
C ARG A 135 -28.78 8.29 2.66
N GLU A 136 -28.52 8.11 1.37
CA GLU A 136 -29.30 7.32 0.44
C GLU A 136 -29.33 5.85 0.89
N ARG A 137 -28.19 5.32 1.35
CA ARG A 137 -28.13 3.94 1.87
C ARG A 137 -28.91 3.77 3.16
N VAL A 138 -28.86 4.73 4.09
CA VAL A 138 -29.66 4.70 5.32
C VAL A 138 -31.16 4.77 5.00
N GLN A 139 -31.56 5.62 4.06
CA GLN A 139 -32.94 5.72 3.62
C GLN A 139 -33.44 4.42 3.01
N ALA A 140 -32.66 3.79 2.12
CA ALA A 140 -33.01 2.49 1.55
C ALA A 140 -33.19 1.40 2.63
N TRP A 141 -32.39 1.43 3.70
CA TRP A 141 -32.59 0.55 4.85
C TRP A 141 -33.89 0.85 5.60
N GLN A 142 -34.25 2.11 5.80
CA GLN A 142 -35.51 2.49 6.46
C GLN A 142 -36.72 2.00 5.66
N GLU A 143 -36.70 2.20 4.34
CA GLU A 143 -37.75 1.75 3.43
C GLU A 143 -37.89 0.22 3.45
N GLU A 144 -36.77 -0.50 3.42
CA GLU A 144 -36.76 -1.96 3.48
C GLU A 144 -37.26 -2.50 4.84
N ILE A 145 -36.89 -1.85 5.95
CA ILE A 145 -37.42 -2.17 7.29
C ILE A 145 -38.93 -1.95 7.33
N GLN A 146 -39.41 -0.80 6.86
CA GLN A 146 -40.85 -0.49 6.84
C GLN A 146 -41.63 -1.51 6.01
N ALA A 147 -41.14 -1.84 4.82
CA ALA A 147 -41.76 -2.84 3.95
C ALA A 147 -41.81 -4.21 4.63
N ALA A 148 -40.72 -4.64 5.27
CA ALA A 148 -40.67 -5.92 5.97
C ALA A 148 -41.68 -6.00 7.13
N ILE A 149 -41.85 -4.91 7.88
CA ILE A 149 -42.79 -4.87 9.03
C ILE A 149 -44.25 -4.78 8.56
N ARG A 150 -44.53 -4.04 7.49
CA ARG A 150 -45.90 -3.73 7.03
C ARG A 150 -46.51 -4.80 6.13
N THR A 151 -45.74 -5.35 5.22
CA THR A 151 -46.25 -6.23 4.16
C THR A 151 -46.38 -7.68 4.64
N THR A 152 -45.54 -8.09 5.57
CA THR A 152 -45.47 -9.49 5.99
C THR A 152 -46.15 -9.66 7.34
N ARG A 153 -47.06 -10.64 7.43
CA ARG A 153 -47.71 -11.01 8.71
C ARG A 153 -46.75 -11.80 9.62
N ASP A 154 -45.78 -12.49 9.01
CA ASP A 154 -44.69 -13.22 9.66
C ASP A 154 -43.47 -12.32 9.93
N ASP A 155 -42.62 -12.75 10.86
CA ASP A 155 -41.44 -12.06 11.38
C ASP A 155 -40.19 -12.32 10.53
N ASP A 156 -40.23 -13.29 9.63
CA ASP A 156 -39.05 -13.75 8.89
C ASP A 156 -38.47 -12.68 7.95
N ALA A 157 -39.32 -11.83 7.36
CA ALA A 157 -38.88 -10.72 6.55
C ALA A 157 -38.00 -9.74 7.35
N ILE A 158 -38.45 -9.33 8.55
CA ILE A 158 -37.66 -8.41 9.38
C ILE A 158 -36.41 -9.08 9.94
N LYS A 159 -36.46 -10.39 10.28
CA LYS A 159 -35.27 -11.15 10.69
C LYS A 159 -34.22 -11.17 9.57
N ALA A 160 -34.63 -11.36 8.31
CA ALA A 160 -33.73 -11.37 7.16
C ALA A 160 -33.08 -9.99 6.90
N VAL A 161 -33.83 -8.89 7.09
CA VAL A 161 -33.28 -7.52 7.05
C VAL A 161 -32.24 -7.33 8.14
N MET A 162 -32.56 -7.68 9.38
CA MET A 162 -31.66 -7.50 10.52
C MET A 162 -30.41 -8.38 10.44
N ALA A 163 -30.54 -9.60 9.93
CA ALA A 163 -29.40 -10.50 9.69
C ALA A 163 -28.38 -9.90 8.72
N ARG A 164 -28.83 -9.12 7.73
CA ARG A 164 -27.94 -8.38 6.82
C ARG A 164 -27.33 -7.16 7.49
N LEU A 165 -28.08 -6.42 8.31
CA LEU A 165 -27.56 -5.29 9.09
C LEU A 165 -26.41 -5.70 10.02
N VAL A 166 -26.50 -6.87 10.67
CA VAL A 166 -25.44 -7.41 11.56
C VAL A 166 -24.11 -7.64 10.83
N ARG A 167 -24.16 -7.91 9.51
CA ARG A 167 -22.98 -8.18 8.66
C ARG A 167 -22.33 -6.91 8.11
N LEU A 168 -22.91 -5.73 8.36
CA LEU A 168 -22.31 -4.46 7.94
C LEU A 168 -20.95 -4.24 8.61
N PRO A 169 -20.04 -3.48 7.97
CA PRO A 169 -18.73 -3.21 8.54
C PRO A 169 -18.89 -2.37 9.81
N GLY A 170 -18.57 -2.94 10.97
CA GLY A 170 -18.81 -2.31 12.29
C GLY A 170 -17.88 -1.16 12.66
N PHE A 171 -17.67 -0.21 11.75
CA PHE A 171 -17.05 1.07 12.07
C PHE A 171 -17.95 1.87 13.01
N LYS A 172 -17.37 2.78 13.80
CA LYS A 172 -18.13 3.55 14.80
C LYS A 172 -19.36 4.24 14.19
N GLY A 173 -19.20 4.92 13.06
CA GLY A 173 -20.28 5.61 12.36
C GLY A 173 -21.37 4.68 11.86
N VAL A 174 -21.00 3.57 11.22
CA VAL A 174 -21.96 2.52 10.79
C VAL A 174 -22.72 1.95 11.99
N ARG A 175 -22.04 1.63 13.09
CA ARG A 175 -22.70 1.09 14.30
C ARG A 175 -23.67 2.06 14.95
N GLN A 176 -23.37 3.37 14.91
CA GLN A 176 -24.30 4.40 15.38
C GLN A 176 -25.55 4.44 14.51
N GLN A 177 -25.41 4.43 13.19
CA GLN A 177 -26.55 4.41 12.27
C GLN A 177 -27.36 3.10 12.39
N VAL A 178 -26.70 1.95 12.58
CA VAL A 178 -27.42 0.68 12.82
C VAL A 178 -28.20 0.73 14.13
N PHE A 179 -27.66 1.36 15.18
CA PHE A 179 -28.40 1.58 16.42
C PHE A 179 -29.64 2.46 16.19
N GLU A 180 -29.52 3.52 15.40
CA GLU A 180 -30.65 4.38 15.01
C GLU A 180 -31.69 3.61 14.18
N LEU A 181 -31.26 2.75 13.26
CA LEU A 181 -32.14 1.87 12.47
C LEU A 181 -32.85 0.82 13.34
N HIS A 182 -32.16 0.26 14.33
CA HIS A 182 -32.77 -0.66 15.31
C HIS A 182 -33.86 0.04 16.12
N ARG A 183 -33.61 1.25 16.60
CA ARG A 183 -34.62 2.07 17.30
C ARG A 183 -35.81 2.36 16.39
N PHE A 184 -35.54 2.79 15.16
CA PHE A 184 -36.57 3.04 14.16
C PHE A 184 -37.44 1.79 13.89
N ALA A 185 -36.82 0.61 13.73
CA ALA A 185 -37.55 -0.64 13.54
C ALA A 185 -38.41 -1.01 14.74
N LYS A 186 -37.90 -0.83 15.97
CA LYS A 186 -38.64 -1.08 17.21
C LYS A 186 -39.86 -0.17 17.34
N ASP A 187 -39.69 1.12 17.02
CA ASP A 187 -40.77 2.10 17.04
C ASP A 187 -41.85 1.78 15.99
N ASP A 188 -41.47 1.44 14.75
CA ASP A 188 -42.41 1.07 13.69
C ASP A 188 -43.14 -0.25 13.99
N TRP A 189 -42.42 -1.23 14.55
CA TRP A 189 -42.99 -2.50 15.03
C TRP A 189 -44.08 -2.29 16.07
N GLY A 190 -43.79 -1.53 17.13
CA GLY A 190 -44.75 -1.26 18.20
C GLY A 190 -46.00 -0.51 17.71
N ARG A 191 -45.83 0.39 16.73
CA ARG A 191 -46.94 1.15 16.12
C ARG A 191 -47.89 0.27 15.31
N ILE A 192 -47.35 -0.65 14.51
CA ILE A 192 -48.13 -1.49 13.58
C ILE A 192 -48.69 -2.72 14.31
N ARG A 193 -47.86 -3.37 15.12
CA ARG A 193 -48.19 -4.66 15.74
C ARG A 193 -48.59 -4.52 17.21
N ARG A 194 -49.44 -3.53 17.53
CA ARG A 194 -49.87 -3.06 18.89
C ARG A 194 -50.19 -4.11 19.97
N LYS A 195 -50.29 -5.41 19.64
CA LYS A 195 -50.55 -6.54 20.56
C LYS A 195 -49.53 -7.69 20.47
N ALA A 196 -48.54 -7.61 19.58
CA ALA A 196 -47.49 -8.60 19.46
C ALA A 196 -46.48 -8.44 20.59
N LYS A 197 -45.82 -9.54 20.99
CA LYS A 197 -44.71 -9.53 21.95
C LYS A 197 -43.71 -8.44 21.59
N SER A 198 -43.11 -7.82 22.62
CA SER A 198 -42.00 -6.88 22.45
C SER A 198 -40.93 -7.53 21.59
N TRP A 199 -40.75 -7.02 20.38
CA TRP A 199 -39.71 -7.46 19.48
C TRP A 199 -38.43 -6.69 19.78
N GLU A 200 -37.34 -7.42 19.96
CA GLU A 200 -36.02 -6.82 20.17
C GLU A 200 -35.15 -7.08 18.94
N PRO A 201 -34.49 -6.04 18.41
CA PRO A 201 -33.56 -6.21 17.30
C PRO A 201 -32.34 -7.02 17.75
N PRO A 202 -31.70 -7.78 16.84
CA PRO A 202 -30.53 -8.59 17.17
C PRO A 202 -29.31 -7.72 17.52
N ALA A 203 -28.20 -8.38 17.86
CA ALA A 203 -26.96 -7.71 18.15
C ALA A 203 -26.48 -6.82 16.99
N ARG A 204 -25.95 -5.65 17.32
CA ARG A 204 -25.31 -4.75 16.35
C ARG A 204 -24.04 -5.38 15.78
N PRO A 205 -23.55 -4.94 14.61
CA PRO A 205 -22.26 -5.35 14.09
C PRO A 205 -21.14 -5.24 15.13
N GLY A 206 -20.30 -6.28 15.20
CA GLY A 206 -19.08 -6.24 16.00
C GLY A 206 -18.12 -5.18 15.47
N TYR A 207 -17.31 -4.56 16.35
CA TYR A 207 -16.32 -3.59 15.91
C TYR A 207 -15.35 -4.20 14.90
N VAL A 208 -15.02 -3.46 13.84
CA VAL A 208 -13.95 -3.88 12.92
C VAL A 208 -12.64 -3.88 13.70
N ARG A 209 -12.00 -5.05 13.80
CA ARG A 209 -10.69 -5.22 14.40
C ARG A 209 -9.61 -5.11 13.34
N PHE A 210 -8.44 -4.63 13.70
CA PHE A 210 -7.28 -4.71 12.81
C PHE A 210 -6.93 -6.19 12.61
N ARG A 211 -6.75 -6.59 11.36
CA ARG A 211 -6.35 -7.95 11.01
C ARG A 211 -5.08 -7.87 10.17
N SER A 212 -4.16 -8.80 10.40
CA SER A 212 -3.11 -9.11 9.45
C SER A 212 -3.76 -9.89 8.29
N ASP A 213 -4.49 -9.18 7.45
CA ASP A 213 -5.28 -9.83 6.42
C ASP A 213 -4.40 -10.43 5.33
N GLU A 214 -4.82 -11.59 4.87
CA GLU A 214 -4.32 -12.19 3.64
C GLU A 214 -4.48 -11.18 2.50
N THR A 215 -3.42 -11.00 1.73
CA THR A 215 -3.41 -10.13 0.56
C THR A 215 -3.08 -10.92 -0.68
N ILE A 216 -3.81 -10.63 -1.76
CA ILE A 216 -3.63 -11.29 -3.06
C ILE A 216 -3.03 -10.28 -4.06
N PRO A 217 -2.07 -10.69 -4.92
CA PRO A 217 -1.59 -9.84 -5.99
C PRO A 217 -2.73 -9.39 -6.91
N ALA A 218 -2.77 -8.11 -7.25
CA ALA A 218 -3.85 -7.56 -8.07
C ALA A 218 -3.99 -8.25 -9.45
N ALA A 219 -2.87 -8.67 -10.05
CA ALA A 219 -2.88 -9.43 -11.31
C ALA A 219 -3.69 -10.74 -11.20
N GLN A 220 -3.58 -11.45 -10.07
CA GLN A 220 -4.34 -12.67 -9.83
C GLN A 220 -5.83 -12.37 -9.66
N VAL A 221 -6.19 -11.30 -8.96
CA VAL A 221 -7.59 -10.87 -8.82
C VAL A 221 -8.19 -10.50 -10.18
N VAL A 222 -7.44 -9.75 -11.01
CA VAL A 222 -7.85 -9.40 -12.38
C VAL A 222 -8.06 -10.65 -13.22
N GLN A 223 -7.10 -11.58 -13.24
CA GLN A 223 -7.22 -12.83 -13.99
C GLN A 223 -8.48 -13.61 -13.60
N ARG A 224 -8.76 -13.73 -12.30
CA ARG A 224 -9.96 -14.43 -11.81
C ARG A 224 -11.24 -13.76 -12.28
N LEU A 225 -11.32 -12.42 -12.21
CA LEU A 225 -12.49 -11.68 -12.68
C LEU A 225 -12.71 -11.84 -14.19
N LEU A 226 -11.64 -11.80 -14.99
CA LEU A 226 -11.72 -12.01 -16.44
C LEU A 226 -12.15 -13.45 -16.80
N MET A 227 -11.82 -14.43 -15.96
CA MET A 227 -12.29 -15.81 -16.07
C MET A 227 -13.73 -16.02 -15.55
N GLY A 228 -14.44 -14.96 -15.15
CA GLY A 228 -15.78 -15.07 -14.57
C GLY A 228 -15.82 -15.73 -13.18
N LYS A 229 -14.66 -15.87 -12.51
CA LYS A 229 -14.56 -16.45 -11.18
C LYS A 229 -14.74 -15.38 -10.10
N ALA A 230 -15.07 -15.81 -8.89
CA ALA A 230 -15.09 -14.93 -7.73
C ALA A 230 -13.72 -14.24 -7.52
N SER A 231 -13.74 -12.95 -7.21
CA SER A 231 -12.54 -12.09 -7.10
C SER A 231 -11.53 -12.64 -6.10
N PHE A 232 -12.03 -13.24 -5.02
CA PHE A 232 -11.26 -13.97 -4.04
C PHE A 232 -11.80 -15.38 -3.93
N GLY A 233 -10.91 -16.36 -3.83
CA GLY A 233 -11.26 -17.73 -3.57
C GLY A 233 -9.99 -18.54 -3.46
N LYS A 234 -9.97 -19.54 -2.58
CA LYS A 234 -8.99 -20.61 -2.68
C LYS A 234 -9.24 -21.28 -4.02
N GLU A 235 -8.20 -21.45 -4.84
CA GLU A 235 -8.31 -22.47 -5.87
C GLU A 235 -8.72 -23.78 -5.16
N PRO A 236 -9.68 -24.56 -5.68
CA PRO A 236 -9.73 -25.94 -5.25
C PRO A 236 -8.32 -26.47 -5.47
N ALA A 237 -7.70 -27.00 -4.42
CA ALA A 237 -6.44 -27.69 -4.56
C ALA A 237 -6.61 -28.59 -5.78
N ILE A 238 -5.86 -28.32 -6.84
CA ILE A 238 -5.72 -29.26 -7.94
C ILE A 238 -5.22 -30.48 -7.21
N SER A 239 -6.10 -31.47 -7.01
CA SER A 239 -5.70 -32.82 -6.69
C SER A 239 -4.65 -33.12 -7.74
N ALA A 240 -3.40 -33.20 -7.31
CA ALA A 240 -2.33 -33.64 -8.17
C ALA A 240 -2.86 -34.87 -8.91
N PRO A 241 -2.82 -34.91 -10.25
CA PRO A 241 -3.08 -36.17 -10.92
C PRO A 241 -2.05 -37.15 -10.34
N ASN A 242 -2.54 -38.22 -9.73
CA ASN A 242 -1.70 -39.34 -9.32
C ASN A 242 -0.79 -39.65 -10.53
N PRO A 243 0.54 -39.68 -10.36
CA PRO A 243 1.39 -40.09 -11.46
C PRO A 243 1.08 -41.57 -11.72
N SER A 244 0.32 -41.83 -12.78
CA SER A 244 0.23 -43.15 -13.38
C SER A 244 1.62 -43.51 -13.88
N GLU A 245 2.10 -44.63 -13.38
CA GLU A 245 3.34 -45.26 -13.78
C GLU A 245 3.42 -45.44 -15.30
N GLY A 246 4.61 -45.19 -15.84
CA GLY A 246 5.03 -45.74 -17.13
C GLY A 246 4.79 -44.85 -18.34
N GLU A 247 5.74 -43.98 -18.65
CA GLU A 247 6.33 -43.93 -19.99
C GLU A 247 7.66 -43.16 -19.94
N THR A 248 8.74 -43.93 -19.87
CA THR A 248 10.11 -43.49 -20.11
C THR A 248 10.25 -42.96 -21.54
N MET A 249 10.48 -41.66 -21.69
CA MET A 249 11.02 -41.08 -22.92
C MET A 249 12.11 -40.04 -22.58
N ALA A 250 13.34 -40.48 -22.84
CA ALA A 250 14.59 -39.75 -23.09
C ALA A 250 14.76 -38.33 -22.49
N VAL A 251 15.49 -38.28 -21.37
CA VAL A 251 16.21 -37.08 -20.92
C VAL A 251 17.35 -36.79 -21.91
N VAL A 252 17.19 -35.77 -22.74
CA VAL A 252 18.29 -35.13 -23.44
C VAL A 252 19.12 -34.37 -22.40
N LYS A 253 20.17 -35.03 -21.88
CA LYS A 253 21.24 -34.40 -21.11
C LYS A 253 22.03 -33.49 -22.05
N ALA A 254 21.91 -32.17 -21.89
CA ALA A 254 22.87 -31.22 -22.43
C ALA A 254 23.57 -30.48 -21.28
N GLY A 255 24.86 -30.79 -21.10
CA GLY A 255 25.89 -29.87 -20.61
C GLY A 255 25.77 -29.35 -19.18
N ARG A 256 26.07 -30.19 -18.19
CA ARG A 256 26.43 -29.72 -16.84
C ARG A 256 27.90 -29.30 -16.87
N GLU A 257 28.18 -28.01 -17.08
CA GLU A 257 29.54 -27.51 -16.85
C GLU A 257 29.86 -27.48 -15.35
N PRO A 258 31.10 -27.82 -14.94
CA PRO A 258 31.43 -28.04 -13.55
C PRO A 258 31.78 -26.73 -12.82
N GLY A 259 31.26 -26.59 -11.60
CA GLY A 259 31.93 -25.88 -10.50
C GLY A 259 32.11 -24.37 -10.65
N LEU A 260 31.02 -23.60 -10.62
CA LEU A 260 31.11 -22.15 -10.44
C LEU A 260 30.80 -21.78 -8.99
N SER A 261 31.79 -21.18 -8.32
CA SER A 261 31.69 -20.71 -6.95
C SER A 261 30.55 -19.69 -6.83
N ILE A 262 29.50 -20.05 -6.11
CA ILE A 262 28.43 -19.13 -5.74
C ILE A 262 29.01 -18.16 -4.71
N PRO A 263 29.13 -16.85 -5.01
CA PRO A 263 29.63 -15.89 -4.04
C PRO A 263 28.70 -15.90 -2.83
N ARG A 264 29.23 -16.04 -1.61
CA ARG A 264 28.43 -15.96 -0.37
C ARG A 264 28.43 -14.51 0.14
N GLY A 265 27.27 -14.03 0.60
CA GLY A 265 27.13 -12.70 1.21
C GLY A 265 26.10 -11.80 0.53
N ARG A 266 25.95 -10.57 1.04
CA ARG A 266 24.89 -9.62 0.65
C ARG A 266 24.92 -9.21 -0.84
N ASP A 267 26.06 -9.37 -1.50
CA ASP A 267 26.27 -8.95 -2.89
C ASP A 267 26.23 -10.09 -3.93
N ALA A 268 25.96 -11.33 -3.49
CA ALA A 268 25.92 -12.53 -4.34
C ALA A 268 25.03 -12.35 -5.58
N CYS A 269 23.81 -11.86 -5.38
CA CYS A 269 22.84 -11.64 -6.45
C CYS A 269 23.33 -10.61 -7.46
N ARG A 270 24.02 -9.55 -7.00
CA ARG A 270 24.53 -8.50 -7.88
C ARG A 270 25.64 -9.04 -8.78
N VAL A 271 26.58 -9.80 -8.21
CA VAL A 271 27.70 -10.38 -8.95
C VAL A 271 27.18 -11.37 -10.01
N LEU A 272 26.22 -12.21 -9.65
CA LEU A 272 25.61 -13.18 -10.57
C LEU A 272 24.80 -12.51 -11.69
N LEU A 273 24.08 -11.42 -11.40
CA LEU A 273 23.37 -10.64 -12.43
C LEU A 273 24.31 -9.93 -13.41
N ILE A 274 25.45 -9.41 -12.93
CA ILE A 274 26.47 -8.79 -13.81
C ILE A 274 27.13 -9.85 -14.69
N ARG A 275 27.35 -11.05 -14.14
CA ARG A 275 27.93 -12.19 -14.86
C ARG A 275 27.03 -12.67 -16.00
N GLU A 276 25.73 -12.79 -15.75
CA GLU A 276 24.74 -13.31 -16.71
C GLU A 276 24.04 -12.19 -17.50
N VAL A 277 24.65 -11.00 -17.60
CA VAL A 277 24.01 -9.81 -18.17
C VAL A 277 23.64 -9.95 -19.65
N GLU A 278 24.41 -10.72 -20.42
CA GLU A 278 24.05 -11.00 -21.83
C GLU A 278 22.87 -11.96 -21.92
N GLN A 279 22.79 -12.98 -21.06
CA GLN A 279 21.64 -13.89 -20.97
C GLN A 279 20.36 -13.13 -20.59
N ILE A 280 20.46 -12.16 -19.68
CA ILE A 280 19.35 -11.28 -19.32
C ILE A 280 18.90 -10.44 -20.53
N ARG A 281 19.82 -9.92 -21.34
CA ARG A 281 19.48 -9.18 -22.57
C ARG A 281 18.77 -10.09 -23.58
N THR A 282 19.21 -11.32 -23.73
CA THR A 282 18.54 -12.32 -24.59
C THR A 282 17.11 -12.57 -24.11
N PHE A 283 16.90 -12.82 -22.82
CA PHE A 283 15.55 -13.01 -22.27
C PHE A 283 14.65 -11.79 -22.47
N ILE A 284 15.19 -10.57 -22.32
CA ILE A 284 14.42 -9.34 -22.57
C ILE A 284 14.05 -9.22 -24.05
N THR A 285 14.97 -9.52 -24.97
CA THR A 285 14.72 -9.53 -26.42
C THR A 285 13.67 -10.57 -26.81
N GLU A 286 13.71 -11.74 -26.19
CA GLU A 286 12.72 -12.83 -26.34
C GLU A 286 11.40 -12.56 -25.58
N ARG A 287 11.22 -11.36 -25.03
CA ARG A 287 10.01 -10.92 -24.32
C ARG A 287 9.66 -11.76 -23.08
N TRP A 288 10.65 -12.35 -22.42
CA TRP A 288 10.43 -13.01 -21.14
C TRP A 288 10.01 -12.00 -20.08
N SER A 289 9.06 -12.40 -19.22
CA SER A 289 8.69 -11.58 -18.07
C SER A 289 9.83 -11.56 -17.04
N TYR A 290 10.00 -10.45 -16.31
CA TYR A 290 10.96 -10.38 -15.20
C TYR A 290 10.73 -11.45 -14.13
N GLU A 291 9.49 -11.97 -14.00
CA GLU A 291 9.19 -13.08 -13.10
C GLU A 291 9.76 -14.40 -13.62
N SER A 292 9.57 -14.68 -14.92
CA SER A 292 10.16 -15.85 -15.60
C SER A 292 11.68 -15.83 -15.52
N ILE A 293 12.29 -14.67 -15.74
CA ILE A 293 13.74 -14.49 -15.59
C ILE A 293 14.14 -14.75 -14.13
N ARG A 294 13.44 -14.18 -13.15
CA ARG A 294 13.73 -14.40 -11.72
C ARG A 294 13.66 -15.87 -11.35
N LEU A 295 12.63 -16.59 -11.79
CA LEU A 295 12.46 -18.02 -11.52
C LEU A 295 13.58 -18.85 -12.16
N TRP A 296 14.03 -18.49 -13.37
CA TRP A 296 15.18 -19.13 -14.00
C TRP A 296 16.47 -18.93 -13.18
N PHE A 297 16.70 -17.72 -12.66
CA PHE A 297 17.86 -17.46 -11.78
C PHE A 297 17.73 -18.13 -10.40
N LEU A 298 16.51 -18.26 -9.88
CA LEU A 298 16.22 -18.97 -8.65
C LEU A 298 16.51 -20.47 -8.78
N ASP A 299 16.11 -21.08 -9.89
CA ASP A 299 16.40 -22.49 -10.20
C ASP A 299 17.91 -22.73 -10.33
N ARG A 300 18.62 -21.81 -11.00
CA ARG A 300 20.06 -21.97 -11.30
C ARG A 300 21.00 -21.62 -10.15
N TYR A 301 20.66 -20.63 -9.32
CA TYR A 301 21.56 -20.10 -8.27
C TYR A 301 20.96 -20.11 -6.86
N GLY A 302 19.75 -20.65 -6.70
CA GLY A 302 19.11 -20.87 -5.40
C GLY A 302 18.80 -19.57 -4.64
N GLU A 303 18.99 -19.62 -3.31
CA GLU A 303 18.60 -18.59 -2.34
C GLU A 303 19.10 -17.17 -2.67
N ALA A 304 20.16 -17.02 -3.48
CA ALA A 304 20.62 -15.73 -3.96
C ALA A 304 19.52 -14.97 -4.74
N PHE A 305 18.53 -15.65 -5.29
CA PHE A 305 17.43 -15.03 -6.04
C PHE A 305 16.06 -15.20 -5.38
N ASP A 306 16.03 -15.66 -4.12
CA ASP A 306 14.84 -15.62 -3.26
C ASP A 306 14.61 -14.19 -2.73
N ILE A 307 14.33 -13.28 -3.67
CA ILE A 307 14.07 -11.87 -3.41
C ILE A 307 12.75 -11.45 -4.06
N PRO A 308 12.02 -10.47 -3.48
CA PRO A 308 10.81 -9.96 -4.10
C PRO A 308 11.06 -9.41 -5.51
N LEU A 309 10.13 -9.66 -6.44
CA LEU A 309 10.22 -9.22 -7.84
C LEU A 309 10.60 -7.72 -8.02
N PRO A 310 10.10 -6.76 -7.21
CA PRO A 310 10.54 -5.37 -7.33
C PRO A 310 12.04 -5.17 -7.04
N ALA A 311 12.59 -5.89 -6.06
CA ALA A 311 14.01 -5.85 -5.74
C ALA A 311 14.84 -6.51 -6.84
N PHE A 312 14.34 -7.61 -7.43
CA PHE A 312 14.95 -8.27 -8.58
C PHE A 312 15.03 -7.33 -9.79
N ARG A 313 13.92 -6.70 -10.18
CA ARG A 313 13.85 -5.75 -11.30
C ARG A 313 14.86 -4.61 -11.16
N GLU A 314 14.94 -4.01 -9.98
CA GLU A 314 15.86 -2.92 -9.72
C GLU A 314 17.33 -3.38 -9.78
N ARG A 315 17.64 -4.59 -9.32
CA ARG A 315 18.99 -5.16 -9.42
C ARG A 315 19.37 -5.50 -10.86
N VAL A 316 18.44 -6.03 -11.66
CA VAL A 316 18.64 -6.27 -13.09
C VAL A 316 18.90 -4.96 -13.83
N ARG A 317 18.08 -3.93 -13.58
CA ARG A 317 18.26 -2.59 -14.16
C ARG A 317 19.66 -2.05 -13.88
N ARG A 318 20.13 -2.16 -12.64
CA ARG A 318 21.49 -1.75 -12.24
C ARG A 318 22.57 -2.59 -12.90
N ALA A 319 22.39 -3.90 -13.02
CA ALA A 319 23.36 -4.77 -13.68
C ALA A 319 23.52 -4.43 -15.17
N LEU A 320 22.41 -4.12 -15.85
CA LEU A 320 22.41 -3.69 -17.26
C LEU A 320 23.10 -2.32 -17.47
N GLN A 321 23.07 -1.45 -16.46
CA GLN A 321 23.76 -0.15 -16.48
C GLN A 321 25.27 -0.26 -16.28
N VAL A 322 25.77 -1.31 -15.60
CA VAL A 322 27.20 -1.45 -15.24
C VAL A 322 28.10 -1.73 -16.45
N LYS A 323 27.60 -2.36 -17.53
CA LYS A 323 28.36 -2.57 -18.78
C LYS A 323 28.19 -1.45 -19.82
N ALA A 324 27.31 -0.48 -19.59
CA ALA A 324 27.12 0.65 -20.50
C ALA A 324 28.20 1.73 -20.35
N ALA A 325 29.20 1.53 -19.50
CA ALA A 325 30.38 2.37 -19.39
C ALA A 325 31.64 1.58 -19.82
N PRO A 326 32.19 1.91 -20.99
CA PRO A 326 33.62 2.15 -21.06
C PRO A 326 33.93 3.51 -21.71
N VAL A 327 35.13 4.00 -21.43
CA VAL A 327 35.77 5.24 -21.93
C VAL A 327 35.39 6.52 -21.17
N LEU A 328 36.08 6.73 -20.04
CA LEU A 328 36.72 7.98 -19.62
C LEU A 328 37.35 7.76 -18.25
N LYS A 329 38.43 6.97 -18.20
CA LYS A 329 39.31 6.93 -17.03
C LYS A 329 40.71 6.40 -17.34
N GLU A 330 41.31 6.91 -18.40
CA GLU A 330 42.77 6.93 -18.55
C GLU A 330 43.12 8.31 -19.10
N VAL A 331 43.57 9.20 -18.22
CA VAL A 331 44.59 10.25 -18.37
C VAL A 331 44.45 11.15 -17.15
N SER A 332 45.20 10.82 -16.09
CA SER A 332 45.74 11.80 -15.13
C SER A 332 46.69 11.07 -14.17
N ARG A 333 47.68 10.38 -14.74
CA ARG A 333 48.90 9.96 -14.04
C ARG A 333 50.07 10.02 -15.00
N ALA A 334 50.65 11.21 -15.13
CA ALA A 334 52.01 11.54 -15.58
C ALA A 334 51.99 13.06 -15.86
N THR A 335 52.52 13.92 -15.00
CA THR A 335 53.94 14.32 -14.90
C THR A 335 54.00 15.82 -15.18
N ILE A 336 54.17 16.66 -14.16
CA ILE A 336 54.93 17.91 -14.30
C ILE A 336 55.75 18.08 -13.01
N GLN A 337 57.07 17.97 -13.18
CA GLN A 337 58.09 18.37 -12.21
C GLN A 337 58.22 19.91 -12.17
N PRO A 338 58.76 20.48 -11.08
CA PRO A 338 58.73 21.92 -10.79
C PRO A 338 59.89 22.69 -11.46
N VAL A 339 59.96 24.02 -11.20
CA VAL A 339 61.12 24.98 -11.28
C VAL A 339 60.81 26.20 -12.22
N PRO A 340 61.27 27.47 -12.00
CA PRO A 340 61.28 28.35 -10.80
C PRO A 340 61.01 29.89 -11.08
N VAL A 341 60.89 30.73 -10.02
CA VAL A 341 61.05 32.24 -9.91
C VAL A 341 60.05 33.12 -10.74
N VAL A 342 59.53 34.31 -10.38
CA VAL A 342 59.91 35.49 -9.55
C VAL A 342 58.66 36.23 -9.04
N GLU A 343 58.84 36.89 -7.88
CA GLU A 343 58.09 37.94 -7.17
C GLU A 343 57.03 38.79 -7.92
N GLN A 344 55.92 39.11 -7.23
CA GLN A 344 55.71 40.43 -6.63
C GLN A 344 54.47 40.47 -5.71
N ALA A 345 54.60 41.26 -4.65
CA ALA A 345 53.77 41.32 -3.45
C ALA A 345 52.42 42.05 -3.62
N LYS A 346 51.46 41.70 -2.75
CA LYS A 346 50.74 42.69 -1.92
C LYS A 346 50.00 42.01 -0.76
N GLU A 347 50.23 42.59 0.42
CA GLU A 347 49.73 42.23 1.74
C GLU A 347 48.20 42.23 1.84
N LYS A 348 47.69 41.34 2.71
CA LYS A 348 46.80 41.70 3.83
C LYS A 348 46.68 40.53 4.81
N GLU A 349 47.07 40.81 6.05
CA GLU A 349 46.93 39.96 7.23
C GLU A 349 45.46 39.64 7.56
N SER A 350 45.18 38.41 8.02
CA SER A 350 44.46 38.16 9.29
C SER A 350 44.32 36.65 9.57
N GLU A 351 44.98 36.27 10.66
CA GLU A 351 44.85 35.17 11.62
C GLU A 351 44.14 33.82 11.34
N PRO A 352 44.67 32.72 11.94
CA PRO A 352 44.25 31.34 11.66
C PRO A 352 43.03 30.89 12.49
N VAL A 353 41.99 30.39 11.80
CA VAL A 353 40.91 29.63 12.45
C VAL A 353 41.42 28.23 12.77
N LYS A 354 41.62 27.96 14.07
CA LYS A 354 41.97 26.66 14.62
C LYS A 354 40.81 25.67 14.42
N GLU A 355 41.02 24.59 13.66
CA GLU A 355 40.16 23.41 13.68
C GLU A 355 40.31 22.68 15.02
N HIS A 356 39.35 22.87 15.92
CA HIS A 356 39.27 22.07 17.15
C HIS A 356 38.52 20.76 16.86
N ARG A 357 39.26 19.65 16.70
CA ARG A 357 38.68 18.30 16.78
C ARG A 357 38.37 17.99 18.25
N LEU A 358 37.09 17.85 18.57
CA LEU A 358 36.61 17.47 19.89
C LEU A 358 37.08 16.05 20.27
N SER A 359 37.57 15.92 21.50
CA SER A 359 38.06 14.68 22.08
C SER A 359 36.90 13.72 22.43
N TRP A 360 37.19 12.43 22.44
CA TRP A 360 36.23 11.35 22.74
C TRP A 360 35.56 11.47 24.13
N GLU A 361 36.15 12.23 25.05
CA GLU A 361 35.65 12.42 26.42
C GLU A 361 34.68 13.60 26.56
N GLU A 362 34.74 14.61 25.69
CA GLU A 362 33.84 15.79 25.70
C GLU A 362 32.43 15.46 25.18
N ARG A 363 32.24 14.30 24.54
CA ARG A 363 30.95 13.81 24.02
C ARG A 363 30.08 13.14 25.09
N ARG A 364 30.59 12.87 26.30
CA ARG A 364 29.85 12.14 27.36
C ARG A 364 29.22 13.03 28.43
N THR A 365 29.67 14.25 28.62
CA THR A 365 29.12 15.17 29.64
C THR A 365 28.30 16.26 28.97
N GLY A 366 27.00 16.01 28.78
CA GLY A 366 26.08 16.90 28.06
C GLY A 366 25.90 18.28 28.72
N ARG A 367 26.81 19.21 28.41
CA ARG A 367 26.73 20.61 28.83
C ARG A 367 27.15 21.51 27.65
N PHE A 368 26.16 21.96 26.87
CA PHE A 368 26.33 23.07 25.91
C PHE A 368 26.07 24.40 26.64
N PRO A 369 26.94 25.42 26.53
CA PRO A 369 26.65 26.75 27.03
C PRO A 369 25.89 27.59 25.99
N GLY A 370 24.78 28.20 26.42
CA GLY A 370 24.29 29.47 25.88
C GLY A 370 23.36 29.45 24.66
N SER A 371 22.05 29.31 24.90
CA SER A 371 21.01 30.28 24.51
C SER A 371 19.62 29.66 24.70
N GLY A 372 18.77 30.38 25.42
CA GLY A 372 17.59 29.84 26.08
C GLY A 372 16.43 29.48 25.15
N THR A 373 15.69 28.45 25.55
CA THR A 373 14.22 28.39 25.49
C THR A 373 13.75 27.16 26.29
N ASN A 374 12.68 27.35 27.04
CA ASN A 374 12.15 26.41 28.04
C ASN A 374 11.92 24.99 27.50
N VAL A 375 12.57 24.00 28.13
CA VAL A 375 12.32 22.57 27.88
C VAL A 375 11.18 22.10 28.80
N VAL A 376 9.99 21.94 28.23
CA VAL A 376 8.95 21.09 28.82
C VAL A 376 9.40 19.63 28.66
N HIS A 377 9.55 18.91 29.77
CA HIS A 377 9.90 17.49 29.79
C HIS A 377 8.94 16.66 28.90
N ARG A 378 9.42 16.20 27.74
CA ARG A 378 8.70 15.19 26.95
C ARG A 378 8.94 13.81 27.55
N LYS A 379 7.85 13.20 28.03
CA LYS A 379 7.72 11.76 28.30
C LYS A 379 8.25 10.96 27.10
N LYS A 380 8.89 9.82 27.40
CA LYS A 380 9.37 8.81 26.44
C LYS A 380 8.32 8.54 25.33
N PRO A 381 8.74 8.35 24.07
CA PRO A 381 7.81 8.02 23.00
C PRO A 381 7.11 6.68 23.28
N ASN A 382 5.80 6.69 23.10
CA ASN A 382 4.92 5.55 23.31
C ASN A 382 5.17 4.49 22.24
N ARG A 383 5.00 3.21 22.61
CA ARG A 383 5.33 2.00 21.84
C ARG A 383 4.49 1.79 20.56
N ASP A 384 3.67 2.77 20.19
CA ASP A 384 2.72 2.75 19.07
C ASP A 384 3.30 3.25 17.74
N GLU A 385 4.56 3.70 17.71
CA GLU A 385 5.24 4.09 16.45
C GLU A 385 5.76 2.89 15.63
N LEU A 386 5.56 1.66 16.10
CA LEU A 386 6.08 0.43 15.47
C LEU A 386 5.06 -0.40 14.65
N TYR A 387 3.82 0.08 14.45
CA TYR A 387 2.82 -0.64 13.65
C TYR A 387 2.21 0.18 12.50
#